data_AF-A0A1V6V262-F1
#
_entry.id   AF-A0A1V6V262-F1
#
_cell.length_a   1.000
_cell.length_b   1.000
_cell.length_c   1.000
_cell.angle_alpha   90.00
_cell.angle_beta   90.00
_cell.angle_gamma   90.00
#
_symmetry.space_group_name_H-M   'P 1'
#
loop_
_entity.id
_entity.type
_entity.pdbx_description
1 polymer ?
#
loop_
_entity_poly.entity_id
_entity_poly.type
_entity_poly.pdbx_seq_one_letter_code
_entity_poly.pdbx_strand_id
1 'polypeptide(L)'
;MEGSISRCFGEAYNIQSSHGITNLEVAVRTLELFGYSARDFTHSLTWIPDRPFNDTDYWVDGSKLAAWGWRQRVPFSEGLKASVNWYGKNLETWWPEVSNTINAASTATTEVYIPPQLSANVVEDIYDGKVLEGPSGLSAPVMVAV
;
A
#
# COMPACT_ATOMS: atom_id res chain seq x y z
N MET A 1 34.17 -16.99 -19.21
CA MET A 1 34.24 -17.56 -17.85
C MET A 1 32.82 -17.65 -17.33
N GLU A 2 32.17 -18.79 -17.53
CA GLU A 2 30.86 -19.07 -16.93
C GLU A 2 31.12 -19.60 -15.51
N GLY A 3 30.86 -18.75 -14.51
CA GLY A 3 30.93 -19.13 -13.11
C GLY A 3 29.80 -20.10 -12.80
N SER A 4 30.15 -21.36 -12.53
CA SER A 4 29.23 -22.37 -11.98
C SER A 4 28.64 -21.85 -10.67
N ILE A 5 27.39 -21.40 -10.69
CA ILE A 5 26.67 -21.02 -9.49
C ILE A 5 26.37 -22.32 -8.70
N SER A 6 27.11 -22.58 -7.63
CA SER A 6 26.93 -23.77 -6.81
C SER A 6 25.57 -23.71 -6.09
N ARG A 7 24.68 -24.67 -6.35
CA ARG A 7 23.45 -24.84 -5.55
C ARG A 7 23.83 -25.17 -4.10
N CYS A 8 23.39 -24.32 -3.18
CA CYS A 8 23.55 -24.50 -1.73
C CYS A 8 22.19 -24.74 -1.08
N PHE A 9 22.07 -25.84 -0.34
CA PHE A 9 20.89 -26.17 0.47
C PHE A 9 21.04 -25.53 1.86
N GLY A 10 19.93 -25.08 2.47
CA GLY A 10 19.91 -24.51 3.82
C GLY A 10 20.12 -22.98 3.88
N GLU A 11 20.23 -22.32 2.75
CA GLU A 11 20.40 -20.86 2.67
C GLU A 11 19.05 -20.12 2.74
N ALA A 12 19.06 -18.93 3.36
CA ALA A 12 17.95 -17.98 3.28
C ALA A 12 18.13 -17.02 2.09
N TYR A 13 17.01 -16.65 1.47
CA TYR A 13 16.94 -15.71 0.35
C TYR A 13 15.77 -14.74 0.57
N ASN A 14 16.06 -13.45 0.55
CA ASN A 14 15.01 -12.44 0.53
C ASN A 14 14.39 -12.35 -0.86
N ILE A 15 13.07 -12.15 -0.91
CA ILE A 15 12.33 -11.83 -2.12
C ILE A 15 11.94 -10.36 -2.02
N GLN A 16 12.34 -9.54 -2.99
CA GLN A 16 12.22 -8.08 -2.92
C GLN A 16 11.39 -7.55 -4.08
N SER A 17 10.46 -6.64 -3.84
CA SER A 17 9.79 -5.90 -4.92
C SER A 17 10.76 -4.95 -5.65
N SER A 18 10.33 -4.44 -6.80
CA SER A 18 11.08 -3.48 -7.61
C SER A 18 11.27 -2.12 -6.94
N HIS A 19 10.33 -1.70 -6.10
CA HIS A 19 10.40 -0.47 -5.31
C HIS A 19 9.53 -0.56 -4.05
N GLY A 20 9.74 0.38 -3.12
CA GLY A 20 8.86 0.61 -1.98
C GLY A 20 7.57 1.32 -2.39
N ILE A 21 6.52 1.13 -1.59
CA ILE A 21 5.19 1.73 -1.75
C ILE A 21 4.73 2.14 -0.35
N THR A 22 4.20 3.36 -0.20
CA THR A 22 3.65 3.85 1.08
C THR A 22 2.18 3.47 1.25
N ASN A 23 1.67 3.42 2.48
CA ASN A 23 0.24 3.16 2.74
C ASN A 23 -0.67 4.17 2.03
N LEU A 24 -0.29 5.45 2.02
CA LEU A 24 -1.06 6.50 1.36
C LEU A 24 -1.11 6.29 -0.16
N GLU A 25 0.01 5.88 -0.77
CA GLU A 25 0.06 5.57 -2.19
C GLU A 25 -0.84 4.37 -2.55
N VAL A 26 -0.89 3.33 -1.71
CA VAL A 26 -1.84 2.21 -1.90
C VAL A 26 -3.28 2.69 -1.84
N ALA A 27 -3.64 3.50 -0.84
CA ALA A 27 -4.99 4.01 -0.66
C ALA A 27 -5.45 4.86 -1.86
N VAL A 28 -4.61 5.81 -2.29
CA VAL A 28 -4.88 6.66 -3.45
C VAL A 28 -5.05 5.84 -4.73
N ARG A 29 -4.11 4.94 -5.04
CA ARG A 29 -4.21 4.09 -6.24
C ARG A 29 -5.44 3.18 -6.21
N THR A 30 -5.88 2.77 -5.02
CA THR A 30 -7.10 1.99 -4.85
C THR A 30 -8.35 2.83 -5.16
N LEU A 31 -8.43 4.07 -4.65
CA LEU A 31 -9.52 5.00 -4.96
C LEU A 31 -9.62 5.31 -6.47
N GLU A 32 -8.49 5.52 -7.14
CA GLU A 32 -8.46 5.70 -8.60
C GLU A 32 -9.10 4.52 -9.34
N LEU A 33 -8.85 3.29 -8.89
CA LEU A 33 -9.43 2.09 -9.49
C LEU A 33 -10.94 1.99 -9.28
N PHE A 34 -11.49 2.66 -8.27
CA PHE A 34 -12.92 2.82 -8.05
C PHE A 34 -13.52 4.04 -8.78
N GLY A 35 -12.71 4.80 -9.51
CA GLY A 35 -13.16 5.93 -10.33
C GLY A 35 -13.21 7.28 -9.60
N TYR A 36 -12.63 7.36 -8.39
CA TYR A 36 -12.49 8.63 -7.68
C TYR A 36 -11.38 9.48 -8.30
N SER A 37 -11.57 10.79 -8.28
CA SER A 37 -10.58 11.77 -8.71
C SER A 37 -9.81 12.34 -7.51
N ALA A 38 -8.69 13.02 -7.79
CA ALA A 38 -7.89 13.70 -6.77
C ALA A 38 -8.70 14.64 -5.86
N ARG A 39 -9.78 15.24 -6.40
CA ARG A 39 -10.68 16.14 -5.64
C ARG A 39 -11.54 15.40 -4.63
N ASP A 40 -11.78 14.12 -4.85
CA ASP A 40 -12.64 13.29 -4.00
C ASP A 40 -11.84 12.66 -2.84
N PHE A 41 -10.54 12.44 -3.01
CA PHE A 41 -9.70 11.74 -2.02
C PHE A 41 -9.74 12.40 -0.63
N THR A 42 -9.81 13.73 -0.55
CA THR A 42 -9.90 14.44 0.75
C THR A 42 -11.15 14.10 1.55
N HIS A 43 -12.23 13.69 0.88
CA HIS A 43 -13.48 13.27 1.49
C HIS A 43 -13.59 11.74 1.62
N SER A 44 -12.78 11.00 0.87
CA SER A 44 -12.77 9.53 0.85
C SER A 44 -11.65 8.90 1.69
N LEU A 45 -10.74 9.71 2.24
CA LEU A 45 -9.68 9.24 3.13
C LEU A 45 -9.93 9.71 4.56
N THR A 46 -9.85 8.77 5.50
CA THR A 46 -9.89 9.09 6.93
C THR A 46 -8.54 8.79 7.56
N TRP A 47 -8.02 9.78 8.27
CA TRP A 47 -6.78 9.66 9.04
C TRP A 47 -7.12 9.13 10.43
N ILE A 48 -6.47 8.05 10.85
CA ILE A 48 -6.67 7.47 12.19
C ILE A 48 -5.36 7.49 13.00
N PRO A 49 -5.43 7.41 14.36
CA PRO A 49 -4.24 7.31 15.19
C PRO A 49 -3.34 6.13 14.78
N ASP A 50 -2.03 6.32 14.91
CA ASP A 50 -1.06 5.27 14.57
C ASP A 50 -1.18 4.06 15.50
N ARG A 51 -0.74 2.91 15.01
CA ARG A 51 -0.64 1.70 15.81
C ARG A 51 0.51 1.86 16.84
N PRO A 52 0.31 1.53 18.12
CA PRO A 52 1.43 1.46 19.07
C PRO A 52 2.50 0.49 18.56
N PHE A 53 3.76 0.94 18.52
CA PHE A 53 4.90 0.17 17.99
C PHE A 53 4.72 -0.22 16.52
N ASN A 54 4.32 0.73 15.68
CA ASN A 54 4.32 0.54 14.24
C ASN A 54 5.74 0.61 13.69
N ASP A 55 6.11 -0.37 12.87
CA ASP A 55 7.37 -0.32 12.13
C ASP A 55 7.26 0.73 11.01
N THR A 56 8.31 1.51 10.80
CA THR A 56 8.31 2.62 9.85
C THR A 56 8.36 2.16 8.40
N ASP A 57 9.17 1.16 8.13
CA ASP A 57 9.46 0.65 6.80
C ASP A 57 10.00 -0.78 6.88
N TYR A 58 9.72 -1.55 5.83
CA TYR A 58 10.26 -2.89 5.66
C TYR A 58 11.10 -2.92 4.39
N TRP A 59 12.41 -2.85 4.54
CA TRP A 59 13.36 -2.98 3.46
C TRP A 59 14.13 -4.29 3.56
N VAL A 60 14.34 -4.96 2.43
CA VAL A 60 15.13 -6.18 2.33
C VAL A 60 16.06 -6.11 1.13
N ASP A 61 17.27 -6.64 1.27
CA ASP A 61 18.19 -6.83 0.15
C ASP A 61 17.90 -8.17 -0.54
N GLY A 62 17.34 -8.11 -1.76
CA GLY A 62 17.03 -9.26 -2.62
C GLY A 62 18.15 -9.61 -3.62
N SER A 63 19.30 -8.94 -3.59
CA SER A 63 20.39 -9.09 -4.56
C SER A 63 20.85 -10.55 -4.71
N LYS A 64 20.92 -11.27 -3.58
CA LYS A 64 21.28 -12.69 -3.53
C LYS A 64 20.38 -13.53 -4.42
N LEU A 65 19.07 -13.33 -4.38
CA LEU A 65 18.11 -14.08 -5.19
C LEU A 65 18.06 -13.58 -6.64
N ALA A 66 18.20 -12.27 -6.85
CA ALA A 66 18.27 -11.66 -8.17
C ALA A 66 19.43 -12.23 -9.01
N ALA A 67 20.57 -12.53 -8.39
CA ALA A 67 21.71 -13.19 -9.04
C ALA A 67 21.38 -14.57 -9.64
N TRP A 68 20.31 -15.23 -9.16
CA TRP A 68 19.79 -16.48 -9.72
C TRP A 68 18.75 -16.27 -10.83
N GLY A 69 18.60 -15.05 -11.33
CA GLY A 69 17.68 -14.69 -12.41
C GLY A 69 16.26 -14.40 -11.96
N TRP A 70 16.01 -14.38 -10.64
CA TRP A 70 14.73 -13.94 -10.10
C TRP A 70 14.51 -12.46 -10.42
N ARG A 71 13.28 -12.14 -10.84
CA ARG A 71 12.81 -10.76 -11.01
C ARG A 71 11.30 -10.71 -10.83
N GLN A 72 10.81 -9.62 -10.24
CA GLN A 72 9.38 -9.32 -10.22
C GLN A 72 8.85 -9.29 -11.67
N ARG A 73 7.76 -10.01 -11.93
CA ARG A 73 7.15 -10.11 -13.26
C ARG A 73 5.88 -9.28 -13.42
N VAL A 74 5.17 -9.04 -12.33
CA VAL A 74 3.90 -8.30 -12.31
C VAL A 74 4.17 -6.94 -11.66
N PRO A 75 4.04 -5.82 -12.38
CA PRO A 75 4.14 -4.49 -11.80
C PRO A 75 3.11 -4.27 -10.68
N PHE A 76 3.41 -3.40 -9.72
CA PHE A 76 2.51 -3.15 -8.59
C PHE A 76 1.12 -2.68 -9.05
N SER A 77 1.05 -1.77 -10.02
CA SER A 77 -0.21 -1.24 -10.56
C SER A 77 -1.09 -2.33 -11.19
N GLU A 78 -0.50 -3.24 -11.95
CA GLU A 78 -1.21 -4.38 -12.54
C GLU A 78 -1.70 -5.36 -11.46
N GLY A 79 -0.84 -5.66 -10.48
CA GLY A 79 -1.18 -6.52 -9.35
C GLY A 79 -2.33 -5.95 -8.53
N LEU A 80 -2.27 -4.66 -8.17
CA LEU A 80 -3.33 -3.99 -7.41
C LEU A 80 -4.66 -4.00 -8.17
N LYS A 81 -4.64 -3.66 -9.47
CA LYS A 81 -5.84 -3.73 -10.31
C LYS A 81 -6.43 -5.14 -10.37
N ALA A 82 -5.58 -6.16 -10.50
CA ALA A 82 -6.04 -7.55 -10.49
C ALA A 82 -6.67 -7.92 -9.15
N SER A 83 -6.05 -7.51 -8.03
CA SER A 83 -6.57 -7.73 -6.68
C SER A 83 -7.92 -7.06 -6.45
N VAL A 84 -8.06 -5.77 -6.78
CA VAL A 84 -9.34 -5.03 -6.66
C VAL A 84 -10.43 -5.71 -7.47
N ASN A 85 -10.14 -6.08 -8.73
CA ASN A 85 -11.09 -6.81 -9.58
C ASN A 85 -11.46 -8.18 -9.00
N TRP A 86 -10.52 -8.86 -8.36
CA TRP A 86 -10.78 -10.15 -7.73
C TRP A 86 -11.71 -9.97 -6.53
N TYR A 87 -11.44 -9.02 -5.63
CA TYR A 87 -12.31 -8.72 -4.50
C TYR A 87 -13.71 -8.32 -4.94
N GLY A 88 -13.85 -7.42 -5.91
CA GLY A 88 -15.15 -6.99 -6.42
C GLY A 88 -16.00 -8.11 -7.03
N LYS A 89 -15.36 -9.20 -7.48
CA LYS A 89 -16.05 -10.40 -8.03
C LYS A 89 -16.32 -11.50 -7.00
N ASN A 90 -15.55 -11.54 -5.91
CA ASN A 90 -15.48 -12.72 -5.05
C ASN A 90 -15.81 -12.45 -3.58
N LEU A 91 -15.91 -11.19 -3.14
CA LEU A 91 -16.06 -10.83 -1.73
C LEU A 91 -17.26 -11.53 -1.06
N GLU A 92 -18.43 -11.51 -1.69
CA GLU A 92 -19.64 -12.16 -1.16
C GLU A 92 -19.51 -13.67 -1.03
N THR A 93 -18.83 -14.32 -1.98
CA THR A 93 -18.70 -15.78 -2.00
C THR A 93 -17.62 -16.26 -1.04
N TRP A 94 -16.51 -15.53 -0.94
CA TRP A 94 -15.35 -15.91 -0.13
C TRP A 94 -15.50 -15.49 1.34
N TRP A 95 -16.11 -14.34 1.61
CA TRP A 95 -16.34 -13.83 2.97
C TRP A 95 -17.76 -13.28 3.12
N PRO A 96 -18.78 -14.15 3.11
CA PRO A 96 -20.18 -13.74 3.20
C PRO A 96 -20.47 -12.91 4.47
N GLU A 97 -19.84 -13.23 5.60
CA GLU A 97 -20.02 -12.51 6.88
C GLU A 97 -19.41 -11.10 6.85
N VAL A 98 -18.25 -10.94 6.20
CA VAL A 98 -17.59 -9.64 6.04
C VAL A 98 -18.40 -8.76 5.08
N SER A 99 -18.90 -9.34 3.98
CA SER A 99 -19.76 -8.62 3.03
C SER A 99 -20.99 -8.01 3.73
N ASN A 100 -21.65 -8.80 4.60
CA ASN A 100 -22.80 -8.33 5.37
C ASN A 100 -22.44 -7.21 6.35
N THR A 101 -21.24 -7.24 6.93
CA THR A 101 -20.77 -6.24 7.91
C THR A 101 -20.37 -4.93 7.24
N ILE A 102 -19.68 -4.98 6.09
CA ILE A 102 -19.30 -3.78 5.33
C ILE A 102 -20.54 -3.00 4.89
N ASN A 103 -21.57 -3.70 4.40
CA ASN A 103 -22.85 -3.08 4.00
C ASN A 103 -23.59 -2.41 5.17
N ALA A 104 -23.34 -2.84 6.42
CA ALA A 104 -23.92 -2.23 7.62
C ALA A 104 -23.08 -1.08 8.18
N ALA A 105 -21.75 -1.17 8.08
CA ALA A 105 -20.78 -0.24 8.66
C ALA A 105 -20.60 1.07 7.88
N SER A 106 -20.98 1.12 6.60
CA SER A 106 -20.92 2.34 5.76
C SER A 106 -21.83 3.50 6.21
N THR A 107 -22.47 3.37 7.38
CA THR A 107 -23.43 4.34 7.94
C THR A 107 -22.94 5.04 9.21
N ALA A 108 -21.75 4.69 9.74
CA ALA A 108 -21.22 5.25 10.97
C ALA A 108 -20.11 6.28 10.69
N THR A 109 -20.51 7.53 10.49
CA THR A 109 -19.61 8.69 10.38
C THR A 109 -18.77 8.81 11.66
N THR A 110 -17.45 8.64 11.56
CA THR A 110 -16.51 8.91 12.64
C THR A 110 -15.78 10.20 12.34
N GLU A 111 -15.59 11.05 13.36
CA GLU A 111 -15.00 12.38 13.24
C GLU A 111 -13.71 12.37 12.40
N VAL A 112 -13.68 13.23 11.38
CA VAL A 112 -12.56 13.36 10.45
C VAL A 112 -11.39 14.05 11.17
N TYR A 113 -10.35 13.29 11.52
CA TYR A 113 -9.07 13.90 11.88
C TYR A 113 -8.37 14.37 10.60
N ILE A 114 -8.01 15.66 10.52
CA ILE A 114 -7.21 16.22 9.43
C ILE A 114 -5.83 16.57 10.02
N PRO A 115 -4.75 15.83 9.67
CA PRO A 115 -3.40 16.16 10.12
C PRO A 115 -3.02 17.59 9.72
N PRO A 116 -2.42 18.39 10.62
CA PRO A 116 -2.13 19.82 10.39
C PRO A 116 -1.18 20.16 9.23
N GLN A 117 -0.53 19.17 8.61
CA GLN A 117 0.54 19.37 7.62
C GLN A 117 0.25 18.80 6.23
N LEU A 118 -0.91 18.18 6.02
CA LEU A 118 -1.32 17.81 4.67
C LEU A 118 -1.79 19.08 3.98
N SER A 119 -0.92 19.67 3.16
CA SER A 119 -1.31 20.76 2.26
C SER A 119 -2.44 20.25 1.34
N ALA A 120 -3.28 21.14 0.83
CA ALA A 120 -4.36 20.80 -0.09
C ALA A 120 -3.91 20.05 -1.38
N ASN A 121 -2.58 19.91 -1.59
CA ASN A 121 -1.96 19.36 -2.78
C ASN A 121 -1.19 18.04 -2.54
N VAL A 122 -1.35 17.38 -1.39
CA VAL A 122 -0.71 16.08 -1.08
C VAL A 122 -0.90 15.04 -2.17
N VAL A 123 -2.06 15.06 -2.83
CA VAL A 123 -2.37 14.16 -3.94
C VAL A 123 -1.52 14.47 -5.17
N GLU A 124 -1.27 15.74 -5.47
CA GLU A 124 -0.40 16.15 -6.58
C GLU A 124 1.07 15.79 -6.31
N ASP A 125 1.54 15.91 -5.06
CA ASP A 125 2.91 15.53 -4.69
C ASP A 125 3.16 14.00 -4.80
N ILE A 126 2.13 13.16 -4.66
CA ILE A 126 2.21 11.70 -4.90
C ILE A 126 2.44 11.40 -6.40
N TYR A 127 1.81 12.14 -7.31
CA TYR A 127 1.98 11.93 -8.75
C TYR A 127 3.33 12.42 -9.28
N ASP A 128 3.92 13.43 -8.64
CA ASP A 128 5.24 13.97 -9.01
C ASP A 128 6.43 13.13 -8.50
N GLY A 129 6.16 12.00 -7.83
CA GLY A 129 7.20 11.10 -7.32
C GLY A 129 8.00 11.69 -6.15
N LYS A 130 7.46 12.70 -5.46
CA LYS A 130 8.06 13.21 -4.24
C LYS A 130 7.75 12.23 -3.11
N VAL A 131 8.79 11.67 -2.50
CA VAL A 131 8.65 10.94 -1.24
C VAL A 131 8.13 11.94 -0.22
N LEU A 132 6.92 11.71 0.28
CA LEU A 132 6.40 12.47 1.41
C LEU A 132 7.22 12.07 2.63
N GLU A 133 8.30 12.80 2.91
CA GLU A 133 8.98 12.71 4.20
C GLU A 133 8.00 13.23 5.25
N GLY A 134 7.56 12.35 6.15
CA GLY A 134 6.80 12.77 7.33
C GLY A 134 7.62 13.80 8.12
N PRO A 135 7.00 14.77 8.80
CA PRO A 135 7.73 15.79 9.55
C PRO A 135 8.67 15.13 10.56
N SER A 136 9.96 15.44 10.45
CA SER A 136 11.00 14.95 11.35
C SER A 136 10.64 15.31 12.80
N GLY A 137 10.39 14.29 13.63
CA GLY A 137 10.21 14.47 15.09
C GLY A 137 8.84 14.11 15.65
N LEU A 138 7.89 13.64 14.83
CA LEU A 138 6.70 12.96 15.33
C LEU A 138 6.76 11.51 14.85
N SER A 139 6.50 10.56 15.76
CA SER A 139 6.02 9.22 15.40
C SER A 139 4.85 9.43 14.46
N ALA A 140 5.11 9.39 13.16
CA ALA A 140 4.15 9.84 12.18
C ALA A 140 2.95 8.89 12.24
N PRO A 141 1.71 9.37 12.43
CA PRO A 141 0.60 8.59 11.91
C PRO A 141 0.84 8.51 10.39
N VAL A 142 0.31 7.57 9.62
CA VAL A 142 -1.12 7.38 9.52
C VAL A 142 -1.48 6.05 8.86
N MET A 143 -2.36 5.29 9.50
CA MET A 143 -3.22 4.37 8.77
C MET A 143 -4.26 5.20 8.01
N VAL A 144 -4.29 5.01 6.69
CA VAL A 144 -5.31 5.59 5.83
C VAL A 144 -6.39 4.55 5.68
N ALA A 145 -7.57 4.81 6.26
CA ALA A 145 -8.76 4.02 5.96
C ALA A 145 -9.44 4.61 4.72
N VAL A 146 -9.81 3.71 3.80
CA VAL A 146 -10.56 4.00 2.57
C VAL A 146 -12.04 3.66 2.80
#